data_AF-A0A7W3TQN9-F1
#
_entry.id   AF-A0A7W3TQN9-F1
#
_cell.length_a   1.000
_cell.length_b   1.000
_cell.length_c   1.000
_cell.angle_alpha   90.00
_cell.angle_beta   90.00
_cell.angle_gamma   90.00
#
_symmetry.space_group_name_H-M   'P 1'
#
loop_
_entity.id
_entity.type
_entity.pdbx_description
1 polymer ?
#
loop_
_entity_poly.entity_id
_entity_poly.type
_entity_poly.pdbx_seq_one_letter_code
_entity_poly.pdbx_strand_id
1 'polypeptide(L)'
;MARTRHQQIRHNTTLAIFIAIILLQDFVPFFGNIPLGPLSITTLHVTVIIAAIVLGPIDGAIIGGIWGILTWIRAFVAPSSPLAPLVFVNPLVSVVPRIMIGLLAGYTFILLRRLFKSKYGAAIGAAIIGTLTNTGLVLGFIYLFYRTPAVAQTYGVNVNHLLIALETVMATNGLAELILAIILVPMVAIPVLEVRRRLEVN
;
A
#
# COMPACT_ATOMS: atom_id res chain seq x y z
N MET A 1 3.62 -24.26 -16.89
CA MET A 1 3.82 -23.87 -18.30
C MET A 1 4.70 -22.63 -18.35
N ALA A 2 5.80 -22.67 -19.10
CA ALA A 2 6.63 -21.49 -19.32
C ALA A 2 5.87 -20.47 -20.18
N ARG A 3 5.90 -19.19 -19.81
CA ARG A 3 5.28 -18.11 -20.60
C ARG A 3 6.00 -17.98 -21.93
N THR A 4 5.26 -17.66 -23.00
CA THR A 4 5.91 -17.33 -24.28
C THR A 4 6.66 -16.00 -24.16
N ARG A 5 7.66 -15.77 -25.02
CA ARG A 5 8.46 -14.53 -25.01
C ARG A 5 7.57 -13.28 -25.09
N HIS A 6 6.52 -13.30 -25.92
CA HIS A 6 5.56 -12.21 -26.03
C HIS A 6 4.76 -11.98 -24.74
N GLN A 7 4.29 -13.04 -24.08
CA GLN A 7 3.59 -12.93 -22.80
C GLN A 7 4.49 -12.39 -21.70
N GLN A 8 5.77 -12.76 -21.70
CA GLN A 8 6.74 -12.30 -20.71
C GLN A 8 7.10 -10.82 -20.91
N ILE A 9 7.29 -10.38 -22.15
CA ILE A 9 7.50 -8.95 -22.47
C ILE A 9 6.31 -8.14 -21.97
N ARG A 10 5.08 -8.55 -22.31
CA ARG A 10 3.86 -7.82 -21.92
C ARG A 10 3.69 -7.74 -20.41
N HIS A 11 3.91 -8.84 -19.69
CA HIS A 11 3.88 -8.85 -18.23
C HIS A 11 4.88 -7.84 -17.65
N ASN A 12 6.13 -7.90 -18.10
CA ASN A 12 7.19 -7.03 -17.61
C ASN A 12 6.89 -5.56 -17.93
N THR A 13 6.31 -5.26 -19.10
CA THR A 13 5.87 -3.91 -19.46
C THR A 13 4.75 -3.43 -18.53
N THR A 14 3.73 -4.23 -18.24
CA THR A 14 2.66 -3.84 -17.32
C THR A 14 3.18 -3.64 -15.90
N LEU A 15 4.09 -4.51 -15.44
CA LEU A 15 4.77 -4.35 -14.15
C LEU A 15 5.54 -3.03 -14.10
N ALA A 16 6.33 -2.72 -15.14
CA ALA A 16 7.07 -1.46 -15.24
C ALA A 16 6.15 -0.23 -15.25
N ILE A 17 4.98 -0.30 -15.90
CA ILE A 17 3.98 0.77 -15.87
C ILE A 17 3.46 1.00 -14.45
N PHE A 18 3.11 -0.05 -13.70
CA PHE A 18 2.69 0.10 -12.30
C PHE A 18 3.78 0.68 -11.41
N ILE A 19 5.04 0.28 -11.62
CA ILE A 19 6.19 0.86 -10.92
C ILE A 19 6.32 2.35 -11.24
N ALA A 20 6.20 2.73 -12.52
CA ALA A 20 6.23 4.12 -12.95
C ALA A 20 5.08 4.93 -12.33
N ILE A 21 3.87 4.36 -12.25
CA ILE A 21 2.72 5.01 -11.59
C ILE A 21 3.02 5.24 -10.10
N ILE A 22 3.55 4.23 -9.40
CA ILE A 22 3.94 4.39 -7.99
C ILE A 22 4.96 5.49 -7.82
N LEU A 23 6.02 5.52 -8.65
CA LEU A 23 7.03 6.58 -8.61
C LEU A 23 6.39 7.96 -8.83
N LEU A 24 5.54 8.11 -9.86
CA LEU A 24 4.86 9.36 -10.14
C LEU A 24 3.95 9.81 -8.98
N GLN A 25 3.13 8.91 -8.44
CA GLN A 25 2.28 9.21 -7.28
C GLN A 25 3.11 9.59 -6.06
N ASP A 26 4.24 8.92 -5.87
CA ASP A 26 5.15 9.13 -4.76
C ASP A 26 5.81 10.53 -4.84
N PHE A 27 6.29 10.93 -6.03
CA PHE A 27 6.97 12.23 -6.24
C PHE A 27 6.03 13.42 -6.44
N VAL A 28 4.80 13.23 -6.90
CA VAL A 28 3.84 14.32 -7.17
C VAL A 28 2.89 14.51 -5.97
N PRO A 29 3.03 15.62 -5.20
CA PRO A 29 2.07 15.98 -4.16
C PRO A 29 0.67 16.16 -4.78
N PHE A 30 -0.41 15.82 -4.06
CA PHE A 30 -1.81 15.67 -4.51
C PHE A 30 -2.20 14.31 -5.13
N PHE A 31 -1.30 13.62 -5.84
CA PHE A 31 -1.65 12.32 -6.43
C PHE A 31 -1.40 11.16 -5.47
N GLY A 32 -0.29 11.17 -4.73
CA GLY A 32 0.08 10.10 -3.78
C GLY A 32 -0.39 10.33 -2.34
N ASN A 33 -0.47 11.60 -1.93
CA ASN A 33 -0.93 12.03 -0.60
C ASN A 33 -1.88 13.21 -0.75
N ILE A 34 -3.10 13.09 -0.25
CA ILE A 34 -4.07 14.18 -0.19
C ILE A 34 -3.95 14.82 1.20
N PRO A 35 -3.39 16.03 1.33
CA PRO A 35 -3.32 16.72 2.61
C PRO A 35 -4.71 17.25 2.99
N LEU A 36 -5.35 16.61 3.98
CA LEU A 36 -6.55 17.10 4.63
C LEU A 36 -6.17 17.78 5.96
N GLY A 37 -5.74 19.05 5.86
CA GLY A 37 -5.33 19.82 7.03
C GLY A 37 -4.08 19.22 7.71
N PRO A 38 -4.11 18.88 9.02
CA PRO A 38 -2.98 18.27 9.72
C PRO A 38 -2.75 16.79 9.37
N LEU A 39 -3.60 16.20 8.53
CA LEU A 39 -3.62 14.77 8.19
C LEU A 39 -3.30 14.55 6.71
N SER A 40 -2.54 13.50 6.38
CA SER A 40 -2.24 13.11 5.00
C SER A 40 -2.85 11.74 4.71
N ILE A 41 -3.82 11.67 3.79
CA ILE A 41 -4.38 10.40 3.30
C ILE A 41 -3.50 9.88 2.17
N THR A 42 -3.00 8.66 2.31
CA THR A 42 -2.17 8.01 1.30
C THR A 42 -3.03 7.33 0.24
N THR A 43 -2.77 7.53 -1.04
CA THR A 43 -3.44 6.79 -2.14
C THR A 43 -2.57 5.66 -2.68
N LEU A 44 -1.27 5.65 -2.35
CA LEU A 44 -0.27 4.73 -2.88
C LEU A 44 -0.58 3.25 -2.61
N HIS A 45 -1.17 2.94 -1.44
CA HIS A 45 -1.57 1.57 -1.11
C HIS A 45 -2.68 1.05 -2.05
N VAL A 46 -3.57 1.92 -2.55
CA VAL A 46 -4.63 1.57 -3.51
C VAL A 46 -4.01 1.06 -4.81
N THR A 47 -2.98 1.73 -5.31
CA THR A 47 -2.27 1.30 -6.53
C THR A 47 -1.60 -0.07 -6.35
N VAL A 48 -1.00 -0.33 -5.18
CA VAL A 48 -0.41 -1.65 -4.86
C VAL A 48 -1.49 -2.73 -4.86
N ILE A 49 -2.66 -2.46 -4.27
CA ILE A 49 -3.79 -3.39 -4.26
C ILE A 49 -4.30 -3.66 -5.69
N ILE A 50 -4.46 -2.61 -6.51
CA ILE A 50 -4.85 -2.74 -7.91
C ILE A 50 -3.85 -3.62 -8.66
N ALA A 51 -2.56 -3.38 -8.49
CA ALA A 51 -1.53 -4.18 -9.12
C ALA A 51 -1.54 -5.64 -8.65
N ALA A 52 -1.77 -5.88 -7.36
CA ALA A 52 -1.91 -7.22 -6.80
C ALA A 52 -3.11 -8.00 -7.39
N ILE A 53 -4.22 -7.30 -7.65
CA ILE A 53 -5.42 -7.87 -8.29
C ILE A 53 -5.17 -8.12 -9.78
N VAL A 54 -4.53 -7.17 -10.47
CA VAL A 54 -4.35 -7.21 -11.92
C VAL A 54 -3.25 -8.18 -12.34
N LEU A 55 -2.07 -8.11 -11.71
CA LEU A 55 -0.88 -8.89 -12.06
C LEU A 55 -0.77 -10.17 -11.25
N GLY A 56 -1.09 -10.10 -9.95
CA GLY A 56 -1.05 -11.21 -9.00
C GLY A 56 -0.35 -10.82 -7.70
N PRO A 57 -0.41 -11.70 -6.67
CA PRO A 57 0.11 -11.38 -5.33
C PRO A 57 1.60 -11.07 -5.31
N ILE A 58 2.41 -11.83 -6.08
CA ILE A 58 3.87 -11.67 -6.13
C ILE A 58 4.24 -10.33 -6.76
N ASP A 59 3.64 -9.98 -7.89
CA ASP A 59 3.90 -8.70 -8.55
C ASP A 59 3.42 -7.51 -7.70
N GLY A 60 2.27 -7.66 -7.03
CA GLY A 60 1.81 -6.70 -6.02
C GLY A 60 2.81 -6.52 -4.88
N ALA A 61 3.42 -7.62 -4.40
CA ALA A 61 4.44 -7.58 -3.37
C ALA A 61 5.73 -6.88 -3.83
N ILE A 62 6.14 -7.09 -5.09
CA ILE A 62 7.28 -6.40 -5.70
C ILE A 62 7.02 -4.89 -5.75
N ILE A 63 5.86 -4.48 -6.27
CA ILE A 63 5.47 -3.07 -6.37
C ILE A 63 5.37 -2.44 -4.97
N GLY A 64 4.76 -3.15 -4.02
CA GLY A 64 4.73 -2.74 -2.62
C GLY A 64 6.12 -2.60 -2.01
N GLY A 65 7.04 -3.54 -2.28
CA GLY A 65 8.42 -3.48 -1.82
C GLY A 65 9.17 -2.25 -2.36
N ILE A 66 9.00 -1.94 -3.65
CA ILE A 66 9.57 -0.74 -4.27
C ILE A 66 9.02 0.51 -3.59
N TRP A 67 7.70 0.60 -3.38
CA TRP A 67 7.12 1.70 -2.62
C TRP A 67 7.68 1.79 -1.20
N GLY A 68 7.85 0.67 -0.52
CA GLY A 68 8.48 0.60 0.80
C GLY A 68 9.88 1.19 0.82
N ILE A 69 10.73 0.82 -0.14
CA ILE A 69 12.09 1.35 -0.27
C ILE A 69 12.06 2.86 -0.54
N LEU A 70 11.15 3.33 -1.41
CA LEU A 70 10.97 4.77 -1.66
C LEU A 70 10.55 5.53 -0.40
N THR A 71 9.62 4.97 0.40
CA THR A 71 9.21 5.59 1.66
C THR A 71 10.34 5.64 2.69
N TRP A 72 11.22 4.64 2.69
CA TRP A 72 12.42 4.65 3.53
C TRP A 72 13.42 5.73 3.10
N ILE A 73 13.74 5.83 1.82
CA ILE A 73 14.66 6.85 1.30
C ILE A 73 14.12 8.26 1.58
N ARG A 74 12.83 8.48 1.36
CA ARG A 74 12.19 9.78 1.60
C ARG A 74 12.14 10.17 3.07
N ALA A 75 12.16 9.21 4.00
CA ALA A 75 12.25 9.52 5.42
C ALA A 75 13.50 10.36 5.75
N PHE A 76 14.57 10.24 4.97
CA PHE A 76 15.81 11.01 5.14
C PHE A 76 15.91 12.25 4.25
N VAL A 77 15.44 12.17 3.00
CA VAL A 77 15.72 13.19 1.98
C VAL A 77 14.57 14.18 1.77
N ALA A 78 13.32 13.71 1.89
CA ALA A 78 12.13 14.52 1.61
C ALA A 78 10.91 13.94 2.37
N PRO A 79 10.77 14.25 3.68
CA PRO A 79 9.74 13.66 4.51
C PRO A 79 8.33 13.97 4.01
N SER A 80 7.54 12.93 3.76
CA SER A 80 6.16 13.06 3.28
C SER A 80 5.17 13.51 4.36
N SER A 81 5.56 13.40 5.63
CA SER A 81 4.79 13.76 6.82
C SER A 81 5.75 14.04 7.96
N PRO A 82 5.39 14.88 8.96
CA PRO A 82 6.17 15.02 10.20
C PRO A 82 6.46 13.69 10.90
N LEU A 83 5.63 12.67 10.66
CA LEU A 83 5.77 11.33 11.24
C LEU A 83 6.71 10.42 10.44
N ALA A 84 7.05 10.78 9.21
CA ALA A 84 7.84 9.94 8.31
C ALA A 84 9.31 9.75 8.76
N PRO A 85 10.05 10.80 9.18
CA PRO A 85 11.43 10.66 9.67
C PRO A 85 11.52 9.91 11.00
N LEU A 86 10.39 9.85 11.70
CA LEU A 86 10.23 9.17 12.98
C LEU A 86 10.04 7.68 12.77
N VAL A 87 9.05 7.31 11.97
CA VAL A 87 8.56 5.92 11.89
C VAL A 87 9.21 5.13 10.76
N PHE A 88 9.48 5.78 9.63
CA PHE A 88 9.87 5.10 8.38
C PHE A 88 11.38 5.07 8.14
N VAL A 89 12.19 5.55 9.08
CA VAL A 89 13.65 5.35 9.08
C VAL A 89 14.05 3.89 9.30
N ASN A 90 13.21 3.10 9.97
CA ASN A 90 13.41 1.67 10.08
C ASN A 90 12.88 0.95 8.82
N PRO A 91 13.74 0.30 8.02
CA PRO A 91 13.34 -0.36 6.78
C PRO A 91 12.33 -1.49 7.02
N LEU A 92 12.31 -2.10 8.21
CA LEU A 92 11.30 -3.10 8.54
C LEU A 92 9.91 -2.46 8.61
N VAL A 93 9.81 -1.27 9.19
CA VAL A 93 8.52 -0.58 9.37
C VAL A 93 8.04 0.06 8.07
N SER A 94 8.95 0.47 7.17
CA SER A 94 8.60 1.04 5.87
C SER A 94 8.36 -0.02 4.79
N VAL A 95 9.18 -1.08 4.72
CA VAL A 95 9.12 -2.05 3.61
C VAL A 95 8.17 -3.21 3.88
N VAL A 96 8.23 -3.82 5.07
CA VAL A 96 7.48 -5.06 5.36
C VAL A 96 5.97 -4.87 5.21
N PRO A 97 5.34 -3.83 5.79
CA PRO A 97 3.90 -3.64 5.62
C PRO A 97 3.50 -3.51 4.17
N ARG A 98 4.35 -2.88 3.33
CA ARG A 98 4.04 -2.59 1.93
C ARG A 98 4.10 -3.83 1.06
N ILE A 99 5.07 -4.71 1.31
CA ILE A 99 5.13 -6.04 0.70
C ILE A 99 3.89 -6.86 1.11
N MET A 100 3.53 -6.82 2.39
CA MET A 100 2.38 -7.57 2.92
C MET A 100 1.05 -7.13 2.31
N ILE A 101 0.85 -5.84 2.02
CA ILE A 101 -0.35 -5.36 1.31
C ILE A 101 -0.51 -6.09 -0.03
N GLY A 102 0.56 -6.14 -0.84
CA GLY A 102 0.54 -6.78 -2.15
C GLY A 102 0.20 -8.27 -2.07
N LEU A 103 0.82 -8.99 -1.12
CA LEU A 103 0.53 -10.40 -0.91
C LEU A 103 -0.89 -10.62 -0.41
N LEU A 104 -1.27 -9.99 0.70
CA LEU A 104 -2.54 -10.26 1.37
C LEU A 104 -3.73 -9.78 0.55
N ALA A 105 -3.65 -8.63 -0.12
CA ALA A 105 -4.72 -8.17 -1.01
C ALA A 105 -4.86 -9.09 -2.23
N GLY A 106 -3.74 -9.49 -2.84
CA GLY A 106 -3.75 -10.40 -4.00
C GLY A 106 -4.31 -11.78 -3.67
N TYR A 107 -3.86 -12.39 -2.57
CA TYR A 107 -4.37 -13.70 -2.14
C TYR A 107 -5.83 -13.64 -1.70
N THR A 108 -6.23 -12.58 -0.99
CA THR A 108 -7.63 -12.32 -0.64
C THR A 108 -8.50 -12.25 -1.89
N PHE A 109 -8.07 -11.52 -2.92
CA PHE A 109 -8.81 -11.45 -4.18
C PHE A 109 -8.96 -12.83 -4.82
N ILE A 110 -7.89 -13.61 -4.91
CA ILE A 110 -7.93 -14.96 -5.49
C ILE A 110 -8.88 -15.88 -4.71
N LEU A 111 -8.79 -15.85 -3.37
CA LEU A 111 -9.64 -16.66 -2.50
C LEU A 111 -11.11 -16.26 -2.64
N LEU A 112 -11.42 -14.97 -2.53
CA LEU A 112 -12.79 -14.46 -2.67
C LEU A 112 -13.35 -14.68 -4.08
N ARG A 113 -12.53 -14.64 -5.12
CA ARG A 113 -12.94 -15.00 -6.49
C ARG A 113 -13.29 -16.48 -6.64
N ARG A 114 -12.73 -17.36 -5.80
CA ARG A 114 -13.08 -18.79 -5.77
C ARG A 114 -14.33 -19.05 -4.95
N LEU A 115 -14.50 -18.34 -3.83
CA LEU A 115 -15.64 -18.49 -2.93
C LEU A 115 -16.90 -17.78 -3.43
N PHE A 116 -16.75 -16.61 -4.05
CA PHE A 116 -17.85 -15.78 -4.51
C PHE A 116 -17.81 -15.57 -6.02
N LYS A 117 -18.98 -15.57 -6.67
CA LYS A 117 -19.09 -15.32 -8.12
C LYS A 117 -18.84 -13.85 -8.52
N SER A 118 -18.97 -12.91 -7.57
CA SER A 118 -18.82 -11.47 -7.82
C SER A 118 -17.35 -11.04 -7.91
N LYS A 119 -16.93 -10.53 -9.08
CA LYS A 119 -15.61 -9.88 -9.27
C LYS A 119 -15.45 -8.65 -8.36
N TYR A 120 -16.49 -7.82 -8.30
CA TYR A 120 -16.50 -6.59 -7.52
C TYR A 120 -16.45 -6.87 -6.02
N GLY A 121 -17.21 -7.85 -5.53
CA GLY A 121 -17.16 -8.26 -4.11
C GLY A 121 -15.78 -8.75 -3.69
N ALA A 122 -15.11 -9.52 -4.55
CA ALA A 122 -13.74 -9.96 -4.27
C ALA A 122 -12.73 -8.80 -4.27
N ALA A 123 -12.89 -7.81 -5.16
CA ALA A 123 -12.05 -6.62 -5.17
C ALA A 123 -12.25 -5.73 -3.94
N ILE A 124 -13.50 -5.59 -3.46
CA ILE A 124 -13.82 -4.88 -2.22
C ILE A 124 -13.16 -5.57 -1.03
N GLY A 125 -13.27 -6.91 -0.92
CA GLY A 125 -12.61 -7.64 0.17
C GLY A 125 -11.10 -7.52 0.14
N ALA A 126 -10.49 -7.53 -1.05
CA ALA A 126 -9.06 -7.27 -1.21
C ALA A 126 -8.66 -5.84 -0.80
N ALA A 127 -9.50 -4.85 -1.12
CA ALA A 127 -9.30 -3.45 -0.70
C ALA A 127 -9.32 -3.30 0.82
N ILE A 128 -10.30 -3.94 1.49
CA ILE A 128 -10.43 -3.94 2.95
C ILE A 128 -9.19 -4.57 3.59
N ILE A 129 -8.85 -5.80 3.21
CA ILE A 129 -7.71 -6.51 3.79
C ILE A 129 -6.39 -5.78 3.50
N GLY A 130 -6.20 -5.29 2.28
CA GLY A 130 -4.99 -4.54 1.91
C GLY A 130 -4.82 -3.27 2.74
N THR A 131 -5.89 -2.50 2.93
CA THR A 131 -5.83 -1.25 3.71
C THR A 131 -5.64 -1.52 5.19
N LEU A 132 -6.39 -2.47 5.76
CA LEU A 132 -6.22 -2.88 7.17
C LEU A 132 -4.82 -3.45 7.44
N THR A 133 -4.23 -4.16 6.48
CA THR A 133 -2.85 -4.64 6.58
C THR A 133 -1.86 -3.48 6.66
N ASN A 134 -2.04 -2.43 5.86
CA ASN A 134 -1.18 -1.25 5.92
C ASN A 134 -1.26 -0.60 7.31
N THR A 135 -2.46 -0.17 7.70
CA THR A 135 -2.68 0.57 8.94
C THR A 135 -2.31 -0.29 10.15
N GLY A 136 -2.80 -1.54 10.20
CA GLY A 136 -2.56 -2.45 11.31
C GLY A 136 -1.10 -2.83 11.50
N LEU A 137 -0.36 -3.10 10.42
CA LEU A 137 1.07 -3.43 10.54
C LEU A 137 1.93 -2.20 10.89
N VAL A 138 1.62 -1.02 10.33
CA VAL A 138 2.37 0.18 10.70
C VAL A 138 2.10 0.54 12.16
N LEU A 139 0.84 0.51 12.61
CA LEU A 139 0.49 0.71 14.03
C LEU A 139 1.13 -0.34 14.93
N GLY A 140 1.06 -1.62 14.56
CA GLY A 140 1.67 -2.71 15.33
C GLY A 140 3.19 -2.57 15.46
N PHE A 141 3.86 -2.13 14.39
CA PHE A 141 5.30 -1.85 14.43
C PHE A 141 5.64 -0.56 15.18
N ILE A 142 4.79 0.46 15.12
CA ILE A 142 4.94 1.64 15.98
C ILE A 142 4.89 1.20 17.45
N TYR A 143 3.87 0.43 17.83
CA TYR A 143 3.71 -0.08 19.18
C TYR A 143 4.90 -0.95 19.63
N LEU A 144 5.40 -1.83 18.76
CA LEU A 144 6.47 -2.78 19.09
C LEU A 144 7.86 -2.13 19.15
N PHE A 145 8.20 -1.26 18.19
CA PHE A 145 9.55 -0.69 18.09
C PHE A 145 9.70 0.67 18.78
N TYR A 146 8.65 1.51 18.81
CA TYR A 146 8.75 2.89 19.28
C TYR A 146 8.33 3.09 20.75
N ARG A 147 8.01 1.99 21.45
CA ARG A 147 7.86 1.99 22.92
C ARG A 147 9.19 2.10 23.68
N THR A 148 10.33 2.05 22.98
CA THR A 148 11.65 2.06 23.65
C THR A 148 12.12 3.46 24.07
N PRO A 149 12.86 3.59 25.20
CA PRO A 149 13.23 4.87 25.82
C PRO A 149 14.10 5.82 24.96
N ALA A 150 14.77 5.31 23.93
CA ALA A 150 15.62 6.12 23.04
C ALA A 150 14.81 7.14 22.22
N VAL A 151 13.58 6.78 21.84
CA VAL A 151 12.67 7.69 21.13
C VAL A 151 12.07 8.72 22.10
N ALA A 152 11.82 8.32 23.36
CA ALA A 152 11.35 9.21 24.43
C ALA A 152 12.28 10.41 24.67
N GLN A 153 13.59 10.13 24.75
CA GLN A 153 14.60 11.14 25.05
C GLN A 153 14.85 12.10 23.87
N THR A 154 14.65 11.64 22.64
CA THR A 154 14.85 12.48 21.44
C THR A 154 13.78 13.57 21.29
N TYR A 155 12.60 13.38 21.91
CA TYR A 155 11.45 14.28 21.71
C TYR A 155 10.99 15.05 22.96
N GLY A 156 11.56 14.79 24.14
CA GLY A 156 11.23 15.57 25.34
C GLY A 156 9.77 15.51 25.80
N VAL A 157 8.98 14.56 25.29
CA VAL A 157 7.56 14.38 25.58
C VAL A 157 7.31 12.96 26.10
N ASN A 158 6.41 12.85 27.07
CA ASN A 158 6.04 11.61 27.75
C ASN A 158 5.55 10.56 26.72
N VAL A 159 6.30 9.45 26.60
CA VAL A 159 6.16 8.38 25.57
C VAL A 159 4.72 7.92 25.36
N ASN A 160 3.96 7.85 26.45
CA ASN A 160 2.58 7.38 26.42
C ASN A 160 1.67 8.33 25.62
N HIS A 161 1.87 9.65 25.70
CA HIS A 161 1.07 10.61 24.95
C HIS A 161 1.43 10.67 23.47
N LEU A 162 2.71 10.47 23.13
CA LEU A 162 3.16 10.43 21.74
C LEU A 162 2.60 9.19 21.01
N LEU A 163 2.69 8.01 21.62
CA LEU A 163 2.13 6.78 21.05
C LEU A 163 0.62 6.88 20.83
N ILE A 164 -0.13 7.35 21.84
CA ILE A 164 -1.58 7.55 21.71
C ILE A 164 -1.89 8.55 20.59
N ALA A 165 -1.17 9.67 20.50
CA ALA A 165 -1.40 10.66 19.44
C ALA A 165 -1.14 10.07 18.04
N LEU A 166 -0.05 9.31 17.87
CA LEU A 166 0.29 8.65 16.60
C LEU A 166 -0.76 7.60 16.22
N GLU A 167 -1.16 6.76 17.17
CA GLU A 167 -2.18 5.74 16.98
C GLU A 167 -3.53 6.36 16.59
N THR A 168 -3.92 7.44 17.25
CA THR A 168 -5.19 8.13 16.97
C THR A 168 -5.19 8.74 15.56
N VAL A 169 -4.11 9.45 15.20
CA VAL A 169 -3.94 10.07 13.87
C VAL A 169 -3.96 9.02 12.76
N MET A 170 -3.23 7.92 12.95
CA MET A 170 -3.17 6.84 11.97
C MET A 170 -4.48 6.06 11.88
N ALA A 171 -5.19 5.85 12.99
CA ALA A 171 -6.50 5.21 12.99
C ALA A 171 -7.55 6.07 12.27
N THR A 172 -7.56 7.40 12.48
CA THR A 172 -8.46 8.31 11.77
C THR A 172 -8.16 8.35 10.27
N ASN A 173 -6.88 8.32 9.89
CA ASN A 173 -6.49 8.28 8.47
C ASN A 173 -6.84 6.94 7.84
N GLY A 174 -6.62 5.84 8.54
CA GLY A 174 -6.93 4.49 8.06
C GLY A 174 -8.40 4.31 7.70
N LEU A 175 -9.32 4.97 8.41
CA LEU A 175 -10.75 4.93 8.06
C LEU A 175 -11.04 5.65 6.72
N ALA A 176 -10.44 6.82 6.52
CA ALA A 176 -10.62 7.57 5.27
C ALA A 176 -9.96 6.85 4.08
N GLU A 177 -8.77 6.29 4.29
CA GLU A 177 -8.07 5.42 3.34
C GLU A 177 -8.91 4.20 2.96
N LEU A 178 -9.55 3.57 3.95
CA LEU A 178 -10.40 2.40 3.74
C LEU A 178 -11.60 2.71 2.84
N ILE A 179 -12.31 3.81 3.13
CA ILE A 179 -13.46 4.24 2.31
C ILE A 179 -13.00 4.50 0.87
N LEU A 180 -11.89 5.21 0.71
CA LEU A 180 -11.32 5.51 -0.60
C LEU A 180 -10.94 4.22 -1.36
N ALA A 181 -10.27 3.28 -0.70
CA ALA A 181 -9.84 2.02 -1.29
C ALA A 181 -11.02 1.15 -1.71
N ILE A 182 -12.07 1.05 -0.87
CA ILE A 182 -13.29 0.28 -1.18
C ILE A 182 -13.97 0.79 -2.46
N ILE A 183 -13.90 2.09 -2.73
CA ILE A 183 -14.49 2.69 -3.94
C ILE A 183 -13.55 2.53 -5.13
N LEU A 184 -12.30 2.99 -5.01
CA LEU A 184 -11.37 3.09 -6.14
C LEU A 184 -10.87 1.74 -6.63
N VAL A 185 -10.56 0.79 -5.73
CA VAL A 185 -10.02 -0.52 -6.12
C VAL A 185 -10.96 -1.27 -7.07
N PRO A 186 -12.23 -1.55 -6.74
CA PRO A 186 -13.13 -2.24 -7.67
C PRO A 186 -13.39 -1.45 -8.96
N MET A 187 -13.48 -0.12 -8.87
CA MET A 187 -13.71 0.75 -10.03
C MET A 187 -12.57 0.69 -11.06
N VAL A 188 -11.32 0.57 -10.61
CA VAL A 188 -10.15 0.58 -11.49
C VAL A 188 -9.64 -0.83 -11.78
N ALA A 189 -9.50 -1.68 -10.76
CA ALA A 189 -8.87 -2.99 -10.92
C ALA A 189 -9.68 -3.93 -11.81
N ILE A 190 -11.01 -3.90 -11.73
CA ILE A 190 -11.87 -4.81 -12.49
C ILE A 190 -11.83 -4.51 -13.99
N PRO A 191 -12.05 -3.28 -14.46
CA PRO A 191 -11.90 -2.95 -15.88
C PRO A 191 -10.51 -3.26 -16.43
N VAL A 192 -9.45 -2.90 -15.68
CA VAL A 192 -8.06 -3.16 -16.10
C VAL A 192 -7.78 -4.66 -16.22
N LEU A 193 -8.23 -5.46 -15.24
CA LEU A 193 -8.09 -6.91 -15.28
C LEU A 193 -8.85 -7.54 -16.46
N GLU A 194 -10.03 -7.02 -16.79
CA GLU A 194 -10.83 -7.53 -17.91
C GLU A 194 -10.17 -7.21 -19.26
N VAL A 195 -9.70 -5.98 -19.45
CA VAL A 195 -8.94 -5.58 -20.65
C VAL A 195 -7.69 -6.44 -20.80
N ARG A 196 -6.92 -6.63 -19.71
CA ARG A 196 -5.73 -7.48 -19.73
C ARG A 196 -6.05 -8.90 -20.20
N ARG A 197 -7.10 -9.53 -19.64
CA ARG A 197 -7.50 -10.89 -20.01
C ARG A 197 -7.89 -10.99 -21.48
N ARG A 198 -8.64 -10.03 -22.02
CA ARG A 198 -9.02 -10.02 -23.44
C ARG A 198 -7.80 -9.99 -24.35
N LEU A 199 -6.81 -9.19 -23.99
CA LEU A 199 -5.56 -9.13 -24.75
C LEU A 199 -4.68 -10.38 -24.58
N GLU A 200 -4.92 -11.25 -23.61
CA GLU A 200 -4.17 -12.51 -23.45
C GLU A 200 -4.81 -13.68 -24.22
N VAL A 201 -6.10 -13.57 -24.55
CA VAL A 201 -6.87 -14.57 -25.30
C VAL A 201 -6.76 -14.35 -26.82
N ASN A 202 -6.54 -13.10 -27.25
CA ASN A 202 -6.26 -12.72 -28.64
C ASN A 202 -4.74 -12.74 -28.92
#